data_AF-A0A7S1RQU5-F1
#
_entry.id   AF-A0A7S1RQU5-F1
#
_cell.length_a   1.000
_cell.length_b   1.000
_cell.length_c   1.000
_cell.angle_alpha   90.00
_cell.angle_beta   90.00
_cell.angle_gamma   90.00
#
_symmetry.space_group_name_H-M   'P 1'
#
loop_
_entity.id
_entity.type
_entity.pdbx_description
1 polymer ?
#
loop_
_entity_poly.entity_id
_entity_poly.type
_entity_poly.pdbx_seq_one_letter_code
_entity_poly.pdbx_strand_id
1 'polypeptide(L)'
;GPRTPGIPFPTPEALAEWVDERCNTSAEDCAASMCCSGAGMQCYRKNARWSACMHSCDPGVHTGDSDAQSWGCERLGPRNPGNRPGHPSLFCWAISRALGDEADLVRYQLANHLNMFACEDWEIFSDHAWDLGFGFTATSIGNISAKKGEWGSWLNAGVFIKAWHAIFRAGQFRYHDFVVKVDPDTMFVAERLKQHVAGIASGEPWCVHNSNSNQPILGAIEILSRGAMYVYYANNDANVSGTDQAVCETPGYILNSGEDGYLSTCMDLLGVNVRYDPQALSVDTAKDCSYGHYVAYHAFKTVQRYEQCRWQALR
;
A
#
# COMPACT_ATOMS: atom_id res chain seq x y z
N GLY A 1 -16.89 26.03 10.88
CA GLY A 1 -15.94 26.73 11.77
C GLY A 1 -14.74 27.18 10.95
N PRO A 2 -13.94 28.16 11.42
CA PRO A 2 -12.72 28.53 10.72
C PRO A 2 -11.76 27.33 10.75
N ARG A 3 -11.22 26.98 9.57
CA ARG A 3 -10.27 25.87 9.41
C ARG A 3 -9.05 26.16 10.30
N THR A 4 -8.72 25.25 11.20
CA THR A 4 -7.45 25.30 11.95
C THR A 4 -6.32 25.26 10.92
N PRO A 5 -5.33 26.17 10.97
CA PRO A 5 -4.18 26.09 10.08
C PRO A 5 -3.51 24.74 10.29
N GLY A 6 -3.45 23.93 9.23
CA GLY A 6 -2.73 22.66 9.27
C GLY A 6 -1.29 22.90 9.68
N ILE A 7 -0.73 21.98 10.46
CA ILE A 7 0.71 21.94 10.73
C ILE A 7 1.39 21.93 9.34
N PRO A 8 2.31 22.87 9.04
CA PRO A 8 3.00 22.88 7.77
C PRO A 8 3.68 21.52 7.59
N PHE A 9 3.31 20.81 6.52
CA PHE A 9 3.98 19.56 6.17
C PHE A 9 5.47 19.86 5.98
N PRO A 10 6.38 19.07 6.59
CA PRO A 10 7.79 19.21 6.28
C PRO A 10 7.95 19.08 4.77
N THR A 11 8.54 20.10 4.15
CA THR A 11 9.09 19.96 2.80
C THR A 11 10.02 18.75 2.81
N PRO A 12 10.21 18.02 1.69
CA PRO A 12 11.27 17.02 1.63
C PRO A 12 12.56 17.77 1.93
N GLU A 13 13.06 17.66 3.17
CA GLU A 13 14.32 18.26 3.56
C GLU A 13 15.36 17.73 2.57
N ALA A 14 16.20 18.63 2.07
CA ALA A 14 17.35 18.22 1.30
C ALA A 14 18.07 17.11 2.08
N LEU A 15 18.39 16.01 1.39
CA LEU A 15 19.06 14.88 2.01
C LEU A 15 20.27 15.39 2.78
N ALA A 16 20.46 14.86 4.00
CA ALA A 16 21.59 15.27 4.82
C ALA A 16 22.90 14.94 4.09
N GLU A 17 23.90 15.83 4.18
CA GLU A 17 25.16 15.73 3.42
C GLU A 17 25.87 14.38 3.60
N TRP A 18 25.76 13.78 4.79
CA TRP A 18 26.34 12.46 5.07
C TRP A 18 25.78 11.33 4.20
N VAL A 19 24.58 11.47 3.63
CA VAL A 19 23.94 10.45 2.79
C VAL A 19 24.77 10.21 1.54
N ASP A 20 25.23 11.27 0.87
CA ASP A 20 26.06 11.17 -0.32
C ASP A 20 27.48 10.67 0.01
N GLU A 21 27.98 10.93 1.22
CA GLU A 21 29.31 10.51 1.66
C GLU A 21 29.38 9.05 2.13
N ARG A 22 28.30 8.51 2.68
CA ARG A 22 28.32 7.23 3.43
C ARG A 22 27.42 6.14 2.86
N CYS A 23 26.45 6.49 2.03
CA CYS A 23 25.54 5.52 1.44
C CYS A 23 25.98 5.10 0.04
N ASN A 24 25.64 3.88 -0.34
CA ASN A 24 26.01 3.34 -1.63
C ASN A 24 25.13 3.88 -2.76
N THR A 25 25.71 3.95 -3.95
CA THR A 25 24.98 4.32 -5.16
C THR A 25 24.25 3.11 -5.75
N SER A 26 23.54 3.31 -6.87
CA SER A 26 22.78 2.23 -7.51
C SER A 26 23.68 1.07 -7.95
N ALA A 27 23.21 -0.16 -7.74
CA ALA A 27 23.90 -1.41 -8.12
C ALA A 27 25.27 -1.67 -7.45
N GLU A 28 25.62 -0.91 -6.40
CA GLU A 28 26.75 -1.22 -5.51
C GLU A 28 26.31 -2.07 -4.32
N ASP A 29 27.24 -2.88 -3.79
CA ASP A 29 27.02 -3.63 -2.55
C ASP A 29 26.84 -2.68 -1.37
N CYS A 30 25.61 -2.65 -0.87
CA CYS A 30 25.19 -1.78 0.22
C CYS A 30 25.08 -2.52 1.56
N ALA A 31 25.59 -3.76 1.67
CA ALA A 31 25.42 -4.58 2.86
C ALA A 31 26.10 -4.00 4.09
N ALA A 32 27.22 -3.30 3.90
CA ALA A 32 27.98 -2.65 4.97
C ALA A 32 27.38 -1.30 5.39
N SER A 33 26.96 -0.47 4.43
CA SER A 33 26.37 0.85 4.70
C SER A 33 24.93 0.76 5.20
N MET A 34 24.19 -0.28 4.77
CA MET A 34 22.76 -0.46 5.00
C MET A 34 21.94 0.77 4.60
N CYS A 35 22.41 1.54 3.60
CA CYS A 35 21.72 2.72 3.10
C CYS A 35 22.09 3.02 1.64
N CYS A 36 21.21 3.75 0.95
CA CYS A 36 21.37 4.14 -0.44
C CYS A 36 21.31 5.66 -0.60
N SER A 37 22.14 6.22 -1.47
CA SER A 37 22.16 7.67 -1.74
C SER A 37 21.13 8.10 -2.80
N GLY A 38 20.71 7.19 -3.68
CA GLY A 38 19.67 7.47 -4.68
C GLY A 38 18.31 7.73 -4.04
N ALA A 39 17.63 8.81 -4.43
CA ALA A 39 16.30 9.16 -3.92
C ALA A 39 15.31 8.01 -4.12
N GLY A 40 14.58 7.62 -3.08
CA GLY A 40 13.63 6.52 -3.15
C GLY A 40 14.27 5.16 -3.39
N MET A 41 15.56 4.97 -3.14
CA MET A 41 16.20 3.64 -3.19
C MET A 41 16.26 3.00 -1.80
N GLN A 42 16.23 1.66 -1.79
CA GLN A 42 16.36 0.81 -0.63
C GLN A 42 17.46 -0.22 -0.90
N CYS A 43 18.26 -0.50 0.13
CA CYS A 43 19.23 -1.58 0.05
C CYS A 43 18.51 -2.91 0.25
N TYR A 44 18.59 -3.80 -0.74
CA TYR A 44 18.00 -5.13 -0.69
C TYR A 44 19.07 -6.21 -0.70
N ARG A 45 18.99 -7.16 0.22
CA ARG A 45 19.89 -8.32 0.24
C ARG A 45 19.49 -9.31 -0.86
N LYS A 46 20.43 -9.62 -1.75
CA LYS A 46 20.30 -10.77 -2.65
C LYS A 46 20.48 -12.05 -1.85
N ASN A 47 21.65 -12.18 -1.24
CA ASN A 47 22.07 -13.35 -0.47
C ASN A 47 23.15 -12.95 0.54
N ALA A 48 23.83 -13.92 1.16
CA ALA A 48 24.86 -13.66 2.18
C ALA A 48 26.10 -12.90 1.66
N ARG A 49 26.29 -12.77 0.34
CA ARG A 49 27.48 -12.18 -0.29
C ARG A 49 27.20 -10.90 -1.07
N TRP A 50 25.93 -10.54 -1.28
CA TRP A 50 25.59 -9.40 -2.13
C TRP A 50 24.27 -8.75 -1.70
N SER A 51 24.26 -7.42 -1.75
CA SER A 51 23.05 -6.60 -1.75
C SER A 51 23.18 -5.51 -2.82
N ALA A 52 22.08 -4.83 -3.12
CA ALA A 52 22.15 -3.69 -4.03
C ALA A 52 21.10 -2.62 -3.70
N CYS A 53 21.43 -1.38 -4.04
CA CYS A 53 20.50 -0.26 -4.02
C CYS A 53 19.57 -0.27 -5.23
N MET A 54 18.27 -0.46 -4.98
CA MET A 54 17.22 -0.55 -5.99
C MET A 54 15.94 0.16 -5.53
N HIS A 55 15.03 0.48 -6.46
CA HIS A 55 13.72 1.05 -6.10
C HIS A 55 12.73 0.01 -5.59
N SER A 56 12.76 -1.19 -6.19
CA SER A 56 11.96 -2.37 -5.83
C SER A 56 12.85 -3.62 -5.90
N CYS A 57 12.37 -4.74 -5.35
CA CYS A 57 13.08 -6.02 -5.38
C CYS A 57 12.10 -7.18 -5.53
N ASP A 58 12.37 -8.02 -6.52
CA ASP A 58 11.58 -9.20 -6.85
C ASP A 58 12.31 -10.42 -6.25
N PRO A 59 11.68 -11.21 -5.36
CA PRO A 59 12.35 -12.39 -4.80
C PRO A 59 12.42 -13.52 -5.84
N GLY A 60 13.52 -14.27 -5.83
CA GLY A 60 13.73 -15.38 -6.75
C GLY A 60 14.95 -15.22 -7.66
N VAL A 61 15.08 -16.11 -8.64
CA VAL A 61 16.17 -16.11 -9.62
C VAL A 61 15.73 -15.34 -10.87
N HIS A 62 16.55 -14.39 -11.32
CA HIS A 62 16.25 -13.55 -12.49
C HIS A 62 17.10 -13.93 -13.71
N THR A 63 16.49 -13.86 -14.90
CA THR A 63 17.12 -14.27 -16.18
C THR A 63 18.22 -13.33 -16.69
N GLY A 64 18.55 -12.27 -15.96
CA GLY A 64 19.66 -11.35 -16.24
C GLY A 64 20.83 -11.42 -15.25
N ASP A 65 20.70 -12.21 -14.19
CA ASP A 65 21.74 -12.31 -13.17
C ASP A 65 22.88 -13.22 -13.64
N SER A 66 24.13 -12.77 -13.42
CA SER A 66 25.33 -13.52 -13.81
C SER A 66 25.54 -14.79 -12.98
N ASP A 67 25.00 -14.80 -11.77
CA ASP A 67 24.92 -15.97 -10.90
C ASP A 67 23.44 -16.34 -10.76
N ALA A 68 23.10 -17.62 -10.99
CA ALA A 68 21.74 -18.12 -10.86
C ALA A 68 21.27 -18.21 -9.39
N GLN A 69 21.72 -17.28 -8.54
CA GLN A 69 21.36 -17.22 -7.13
C GLN A 69 20.12 -16.38 -6.95
N SER A 70 19.27 -16.81 -6.02
CA SER A 70 18.02 -16.13 -5.70
C SER A 70 18.28 -14.81 -4.97
N TRP A 71 17.49 -13.80 -5.29
CA TRP A 71 17.25 -12.64 -4.43
C TRP A 71 16.35 -13.03 -3.27
N GLY A 72 16.77 -12.70 -2.05
CA GLY A 72 15.95 -12.79 -0.83
C GLY A 72 15.15 -11.53 -0.56
N CYS A 73 15.56 -10.38 -1.10
CA CYS A 73 14.88 -9.08 -0.97
C CYS A 73 14.64 -8.61 0.48
N GLU A 74 15.46 -9.06 1.43
CA GLU A 74 15.48 -8.52 2.79
C GLU A 74 15.92 -7.04 2.74
N ARG A 75 15.13 -6.16 3.38
CA ARG A 75 15.39 -4.71 3.43
C ARG A 75 16.50 -4.43 4.46
N LEU A 76 17.61 -3.85 4.02
CA LEU A 76 18.72 -3.47 4.89
C LEU A 76 18.68 -1.97 5.16
N GLY A 77 18.35 -1.59 6.40
CA GLY A 77 18.20 -0.19 6.79
C GLY A 77 17.02 0.53 6.12
N PRO A 78 16.89 1.86 6.29
CA PRO A 78 15.74 2.62 5.81
C PRO A 78 15.82 2.94 4.31
N ARG A 79 14.65 3.13 3.69
CA ARG A 79 14.53 3.68 2.33
C ARG A 79 14.96 5.14 2.35
N ASN A 80 15.77 5.54 1.38
CA ASN A 80 16.14 6.94 1.20
C ASN A 80 14.92 7.76 0.78
N PRO A 81 14.60 8.90 1.43
CA PRO A 81 13.48 9.74 1.04
C PRO A 81 13.50 10.21 -0.41
N GLY A 82 12.34 10.65 -0.88
CA GLY A 82 12.14 11.16 -2.24
C GLY A 82 11.79 10.05 -3.24
N ASN A 83 11.57 10.45 -4.49
CA ASN A 83 11.15 9.55 -5.56
C ASN A 83 11.96 9.77 -6.82
N ARG A 84 11.92 8.78 -7.70
CA ARG A 84 12.41 8.94 -9.06
C ARG A 84 11.57 10.03 -9.75
N PRO A 85 12.18 11.08 -10.32
CA PRO A 85 11.43 12.16 -10.97
C PRO A 85 10.45 11.62 -12.03
N GLY A 86 9.18 12.03 -11.94
CA GLY A 86 8.12 11.58 -12.85
C GLY A 86 7.52 10.20 -12.54
N HIS A 87 7.91 9.55 -11.44
CA HIS A 87 7.41 8.24 -11.05
C HIS A 87 6.96 8.26 -9.58
N PRO A 88 5.64 8.45 -9.31
CA PRO A 88 5.12 8.34 -7.95
C PRO A 88 5.39 6.94 -7.38
N SER A 89 5.82 6.88 -6.12
CA SER A 89 6.03 5.62 -5.43
C SER A 89 4.79 5.18 -4.65
N LEU A 90 4.58 3.87 -4.58
CA LEU A 90 3.45 3.26 -3.92
C LEU A 90 3.92 2.43 -2.72
N PHE A 91 3.23 2.56 -1.60
CA PHE A 91 3.26 1.61 -0.49
C PHE A 91 1.94 0.86 -0.46
N CYS A 92 1.96 -0.44 -0.76
CA CYS A 92 0.75 -1.23 -0.94
C CYS A 92 0.55 -2.23 0.19
N TRP A 93 -0.66 -2.39 0.68
CA TRP A 93 -0.91 -3.29 1.79
C TRP A 93 -2.26 -4.00 1.67
N ALA A 94 -2.35 -5.14 2.35
CA ALA A 94 -3.57 -5.93 2.41
C ALA A 94 -3.73 -6.58 3.78
N ILE A 95 -4.95 -7.00 4.10
CA ILE A 95 -5.20 -8.01 5.14
C ILE A 95 -5.47 -9.33 4.42
N SER A 96 -4.88 -10.41 4.91
CA SER A 96 -5.07 -11.75 4.37
C SER A 96 -5.18 -12.78 5.49
N ARG A 97 -6.04 -13.78 5.28
CA ARG A 97 -6.10 -15.00 6.10
C ARG A 97 -4.93 -15.90 5.75
N ALA A 98 -4.39 -16.58 6.76
CA ALA A 98 -3.24 -17.47 6.60
C ALA A 98 -3.50 -18.77 5.81
N LEU A 99 -4.76 -19.09 5.48
CA LEU A 99 -5.15 -20.35 4.85
C LEU A 99 -6.28 -20.17 3.83
N GLY A 100 -6.36 -21.11 2.89
CA GLY A 100 -7.38 -21.16 1.83
C GLY A 100 -7.00 -20.33 0.60
N ASP A 101 -7.96 -20.16 -0.31
CA ASP A 101 -7.73 -19.56 -1.64
C ASP A 101 -7.06 -18.17 -1.60
N GLU A 102 -7.33 -17.39 -0.54
CA GLU A 102 -6.74 -16.06 -0.34
C GLU A 102 -5.23 -16.15 -0.04
N ALA A 103 -4.81 -17.10 0.79
CA ALA A 103 -3.39 -17.34 1.05
C ALA A 103 -2.68 -17.84 -0.21
N ASP A 104 -3.34 -18.69 -1.00
CA ASP A 104 -2.80 -19.17 -2.29
C ASP A 104 -2.64 -18.02 -3.31
N LEU A 105 -3.60 -17.09 -3.34
CA LEU A 105 -3.50 -15.87 -4.15
C LEU A 105 -2.32 -15.00 -3.73
N VAL A 106 -2.16 -14.73 -2.43
CA VAL A 106 -1.05 -13.92 -1.90
C VAL A 106 0.30 -14.56 -2.26
N ARG A 107 0.45 -15.87 -2.07
CA ARG A 107 1.67 -16.60 -2.44
C ARG A 107 1.95 -16.54 -3.94
N TYR A 108 0.92 -16.72 -4.77
CA TYR A 108 1.04 -16.62 -6.22
C TYR A 108 1.45 -15.22 -6.65
N GLN A 109 0.85 -14.18 -6.07
CA GLN A 109 1.14 -12.78 -6.37
C GLN A 109 2.57 -12.41 -5.96
N LEU A 110 3.04 -12.87 -4.79
CA LEU A 110 4.42 -12.66 -4.33
C LEU A 110 5.42 -13.34 -5.27
N ALA A 111 5.20 -14.62 -5.58
CA ALA A 111 6.09 -15.40 -6.45
C ALA A 111 6.21 -14.86 -7.89
N ASN A 112 5.26 -14.02 -8.32
CA ASN A 112 5.21 -13.46 -9.67
C ASN A 112 5.36 -11.94 -9.71
N HIS A 113 5.65 -11.29 -8.57
CA HIS A 113 5.77 -9.84 -8.44
C HIS A 113 4.52 -9.10 -9.00
N LEU A 114 3.34 -9.50 -8.54
CA LEU A 114 2.04 -8.99 -8.99
C LEU A 114 1.30 -8.27 -7.86
N ASN A 115 0.26 -7.52 -8.23
CA ASN A 115 -0.64 -6.88 -7.27
C ASN A 115 0.16 -5.96 -6.30
N MET A 116 -0.08 -6.02 -4.99
CA MET A 116 0.62 -5.21 -4.00
C MET A 116 2.13 -5.42 -3.99
N PHE A 117 2.61 -6.59 -4.43
CA PHE A 117 4.03 -6.89 -4.47
C PHE A 117 4.76 -6.11 -5.57
N ALA A 118 4.03 -5.59 -6.57
CA ALA A 118 4.58 -4.73 -7.62
C ALA A 118 4.80 -3.27 -7.19
N CYS A 119 4.44 -2.93 -5.95
CA CYS A 119 4.70 -1.61 -5.36
C CYS A 119 6.11 -1.54 -4.79
N GLU A 120 6.68 -0.33 -4.69
CA GLU A 120 8.05 -0.14 -4.16
C GLU A 120 8.20 -0.67 -2.74
N ASP A 121 7.15 -0.58 -1.94
CA ASP A 121 7.10 -1.24 -0.64
C ASP A 121 5.71 -1.81 -0.38
N TRP A 122 5.64 -2.83 0.47
CA TRP A 122 4.41 -3.53 0.78
C TRP A 122 4.40 -4.19 2.15
N GLU A 123 3.19 -4.45 2.66
CA GLU A 123 2.95 -5.14 3.93
C GLU A 123 1.68 -5.99 3.86
N ILE A 124 1.73 -7.20 4.42
CA ILE A 124 0.56 -8.09 4.55
C ILE A 124 0.25 -8.24 6.03
N PHE A 125 -0.96 -7.86 6.43
CA PHE A 125 -1.44 -8.04 7.78
C PHE A 125 -2.32 -9.28 7.92
N SER A 126 -2.29 -9.90 9.09
CA SER A 126 -3.11 -11.08 9.41
C SER A 126 -3.41 -11.17 10.90
N ASP A 127 -4.17 -12.17 11.32
CA ASP A 127 -4.46 -12.41 12.73
C ASP A 127 -3.25 -12.97 13.50
N HIS A 128 -2.39 -13.69 12.80
CA HIS A 128 -1.14 -14.24 13.32
C HIS A 128 -0.06 -14.16 12.24
N ALA A 129 1.20 -14.25 12.65
CA ALA A 129 2.31 -14.32 11.70
C ALA A 129 2.26 -15.66 10.96
N TRP A 130 2.34 -15.61 9.62
CA TRP A 130 2.37 -16.80 8.77
C TRP A 130 3.30 -16.61 7.58
N ASP A 131 3.89 -17.71 7.11
CA ASP A 131 4.89 -17.72 6.05
C ASP A 131 4.29 -17.48 4.67
N LEU A 132 4.64 -16.34 4.07
CA LEU A 132 4.24 -15.94 2.72
C LEU A 132 5.11 -16.63 1.65
N GLY A 133 6.26 -17.19 2.03
CA GLY A 133 7.30 -17.67 1.12
C GLY A 133 8.44 -16.67 0.95
N PHE A 134 9.56 -17.15 0.40
CA PHE A 134 10.79 -16.36 0.15
C PHE A 134 11.38 -15.67 1.40
N GLY A 135 11.09 -16.18 2.60
CA GLY A 135 11.55 -15.60 3.87
C GLY A 135 10.69 -14.44 4.37
N PHE A 136 9.58 -14.13 3.70
CA PHE A 136 8.62 -13.12 4.15
C PHE A 136 7.53 -13.72 5.03
N THR A 137 7.08 -12.95 6.01
CA THR A 137 6.04 -13.35 6.97
C THR A 137 5.04 -12.22 7.11
N ALA A 138 3.74 -12.54 7.15
CA ALA A 138 2.70 -11.55 7.40
C ALA A 138 2.81 -10.97 8.82
N THR A 139 2.52 -9.68 8.99
CA THR A 139 2.50 -9.02 10.29
C THR A 139 1.19 -9.28 11.03
N SER A 140 1.27 -9.77 12.27
CA SER A 140 0.08 -9.96 13.11
C SER A 140 -0.45 -8.63 13.63
N ILE A 141 -1.75 -8.38 13.43
CA ILE A 141 -2.51 -7.28 14.06
C ILE A 141 -3.53 -7.81 15.09
N GLY A 142 -3.37 -9.07 15.50
CA GLY A 142 -4.31 -9.78 16.35
C GLY A 142 -5.65 -10.03 15.67
N ASN A 143 -6.71 -10.29 16.46
CA ASN A 143 -8.00 -10.74 15.93
C ASN A 143 -8.56 -9.87 14.78
N ILE A 144 -8.75 -10.50 13.61
CA ILE A 144 -9.31 -9.91 12.39
C ILE A 144 -10.77 -10.32 12.12
N SER A 145 -11.43 -10.95 13.08
CA SER A 145 -12.83 -11.38 12.95
C SER A 145 -13.76 -10.17 12.88
N ALA A 146 -14.64 -10.17 11.90
CA ALA A 146 -15.69 -9.17 11.73
C ALA A 146 -17.07 -9.85 11.71
N LYS A 147 -18.10 -9.11 12.11
CA LYS A 147 -19.49 -9.56 11.99
C LYS A 147 -20.06 -9.10 10.65
N LYS A 148 -21.06 -9.81 10.13
CA LYS A 148 -21.91 -9.27 9.06
C LYS A 148 -23.02 -8.44 9.70
N GLY A 149 -23.28 -7.26 9.15
CA GLY A 149 -24.40 -6.41 9.52
C GLY A 149 -25.73 -6.97 9.00
N GLU A 150 -26.83 -6.32 9.39
CA GLU A 150 -28.20 -6.71 9.01
C GLU A 150 -28.40 -6.79 7.48
N TRP A 151 -27.66 -5.99 6.72
CA TRP A 151 -27.74 -5.91 5.26
C TRP A 151 -26.73 -6.82 4.53
N GLY A 152 -26.04 -7.71 5.26
CA GLY A 152 -25.10 -8.69 4.69
C GLY A 152 -23.68 -8.17 4.47
N SER A 153 -23.44 -6.86 4.57
CA SER A 153 -22.11 -6.23 4.51
C SER A 153 -21.26 -6.57 5.74
N TRP A 154 -19.95 -6.63 5.59
CA TRP A 154 -19.04 -6.83 6.72
C TRP A 154 -18.88 -5.55 7.55
N LEU A 155 -18.89 -5.68 8.87
CA LEU A 155 -18.61 -4.62 9.84
C LEU A 155 -17.17 -4.79 10.34
N ASN A 156 -16.22 -4.51 9.45
CA ASN A 156 -14.80 -4.82 9.59
C ASN A 156 -13.92 -3.57 9.76
N ALA A 157 -14.49 -2.35 9.80
CA ALA A 157 -13.70 -1.12 9.92
C ALA A 157 -12.66 -1.16 11.06
N GLY A 158 -13.05 -1.67 12.24
CA GLY A 158 -12.13 -1.83 13.38
C GLY A 158 -10.93 -2.74 13.13
N VAL A 159 -11.02 -3.69 12.19
CA VAL A 159 -9.87 -4.52 11.77
C VAL A 159 -8.92 -3.71 10.90
N PHE A 160 -9.44 -2.96 9.93
CA PHE A 160 -8.64 -2.14 9.02
C PHE A 160 -7.97 -0.97 9.73
N ILE A 161 -8.63 -0.37 10.73
CA ILE A 161 -8.02 0.67 11.58
C ILE A 161 -6.78 0.15 12.31
N LYS A 162 -6.77 -1.12 12.78
CA LYS A 162 -5.56 -1.70 13.38
C LYS A 162 -4.39 -1.77 12.40
N ALA A 163 -4.67 -2.14 11.14
CA ALA A 163 -3.67 -2.20 10.08
C ALA A 163 -3.15 -0.79 9.74
N TRP A 164 -4.06 0.18 9.58
CA TRP A 164 -3.69 1.59 9.42
C TRP A 164 -2.76 2.04 10.54
N HIS A 165 -3.12 1.82 11.81
CA HIS A 165 -2.27 2.17 12.95
C HIS A 165 -0.91 1.47 12.93
N ALA A 166 -0.85 0.21 12.50
CA ALA A 166 0.41 -0.51 12.35
C ALA A 166 1.31 0.15 11.28
N ILE A 167 0.74 0.55 10.14
CA ILE A 167 1.45 1.30 9.09
C ILE A 167 2.00 2.62 9.63
N PHE A 168 1.20 3.36 10.40
CA PHE A 168 1.64 4.66 10.92
C PHE A 168 2.80 4.52 11.91
N ARG A 169 2.70 3.56 12.83
CA ARG A 169 3.77 3.26 13.80
C ARG A 169 5.04 2.78 13.11
N ALA A 170 4.92 1.95 12.08
CA ALA A 170 6.06 1.49 11.29
C ALA A 170 6.71 2.63 10.49
N GLY A 171 5.92 3.63 10.09
CA GLY A 171 6.41 4.83 9.40
C GLY A 171 6.80 4.62 7.93
N GLN A 172 6.62 3.41 7.38
CA GLN A 172 6.97 3.07 5.99
C GLN A 172 6.31 4.05 4.99
N PHE A 173 5.04 4.40 5.20
CA PHE A 173 4.29 5.30 4.33
C PHE A 173 4.96 6.68 4.13
N ARG A 174 5.82 7.13 5.06
CA ARG A 174 6.47 8.44 4.99
C ARG A 174 7.43 8.55 3.82
N TYR A 175 7.91 7.41 3.30
CA TYR A 175 8.85 7.34 2.18
C TYR A 175 8.16 7.13 0.83
N HIS A 176 6.82 7.08 0.79
CA HIS A 176 6.05 6.83 -0.43
C HIS A 176 5.10 7.97 -0.74
N ASP A 177 4.73 8.15 -2.01
CA ASP A 177 3.77 9.19 -2.42
C ASP A 177 2.33 8.79 -2.12
N PHE A 178 2.00 7.52 -2.33
CA PHE A 178 0.67 6.98 -2.11
C PHE A 178 0.72 5.73 -1.26
N VAL A 179 -0.27 5.60 -0.39
CA VAL A 179 -0.58 4.39 0.36
C VAL A 179 -1.81 3.76 -0.24
N VAL A 180 -1.72 2.49 -0.60
CA VAL A 180 -2.74 1.80 -1.37
C VAL A 180 -3.14 0.53 -0.64
N LYS A 181 -4.37 0.48 -0.14
CA LYS A 181 -4.96 -0.79 0.28
C LYS A 181 -5.46 -1.53 -0.96
N VAL A 182 -5.12 -2.80 -1.11
CA VAL A 182 -5.63 -3.64 -2.20
C VAL A 182 -6.05 -4.99 -1.64
N ASP A 183 -7.26 -5.46 -1.97
CA ASP A 183 -7.65 -6.81 -1.56
C ASP A 183 -6.87 -7.90 -2.32
N PRO A 184 -6.51 -9.02 -1.66
CA PRO A 184 -5.79 -10.11 -2.32
C PRO A 184 -6.51 -10.71 -3.53
N ASP A 185 -7.84 -10.59 -3.63
CA ASP A 185 -8.64 -11.07 -4.76
C ASP A 185 -8.97 -9.97 -5.79
N THR A 186 -8.35 -8.80 -5.67
CA THR A 186 -8.41 -7.73 -6.67
C THR A 186 -7.21 -7.84 -7.60
N MET A 187 -7.42 -7.99 -8.90
CA MET A 187 -6.32 -7.92 -9.88
C MET A 187 -5.94 -6.46 -10.08
N PHE A 188 -4.74 -6.09 -9.64
CA PHE A 188 -4.25 -4.71 -9.58
C PHE A 188 -2.96 -4.53 -10.40
N VAL A 189 -2.88 -3.42 -11.14
CA VAL A 189 -1.74 -3.03 -11.97
C VAL A 189 -1.12 -1.74 -11.43
N ALA A 190 -0.06 -1.87 -10.62
CA ALA A 190 0.63 -0.76 -9.96
C ALA A 190 1.06 0.36 -10.92
N GLU A 191 1.62 0.01 -12.08
CA GLU A 191 2.08 0.99 -13.07
C GLU A 191 0.96 1.85 -13.65
N ARG A 192 -0.27 1.31 -13.78
CA ARG A 192 -1.43 2.11 -14.19
C ARG A 192 -1.82 3.09 -13.11
N LEU A 193 -1.81 2.68 -11.85
CA LEU A 193 -2.10 3.59 -10.75
C LEU A 193 -1.13 4.77 -10.74
N LYS A 194 0.18 4.50 -10.90
CA LYS A 194 1.21 5.55 -10.98
C LYS A 194 0.90 6.58 -12.06
N GLN A 195 0.40 6.15 -13.23
CA GLN A 195 -0.03 7.05 -14.30
C GLN A 195 -1.24 7.90 -13.90
N HIS A 196 -2.22 7.29 -13.23
CA HIS A 196 -3.46 7.97 -12.81
C HIS A 196 -3.22 9.04 -11.74
N VAL A 197 -2.23 8.81 -10.86
CA VAL A 197 -1.90 9.70 -9.73
C VAL A 197 -0.71 10.63 -9.97
N ALA A 198 -0.04 10.55 -11.13
CA ALA A 198 1.16 11.34 -11.44
C ALA A 198 0.98 12.86 -11.31
N GLY A 199 -0.23 13.38 -11.51
CA GLY A 199 -0.56 14.81 -11.38
C GLY A 199 -1.00 15.25 -9.98
N ILE A 200 -1.06 14.34 -9.01
CA ILE A 200 -1.53 14.64 -7.66
C ILE A 200 -0.33 14.96 -6.77
N ALA A 201 -0.36 16.12 -6.11
CA ALA A 201 0.67 16.50 -5.14
C ALA A 201 0.55 15.62 -3.89
N SER A 202 1.40 14.60 -3.77
CA SER A 202 1.35 13.59 -2.70
C SER A 202 1.53 14.14 -1.28
N GLY A 203 2.13 15.32 -1.14
CA GLY A 203 2.26 16.03 0.13
C GLY A 203 0.96 16.68 0.62
N GLU A 204 0.02 16.95 -0.29
CA GLU A 204 -1.30 17.48 0.04
C GLU A 204 -2.27 16.34 0.35
N PRO A 205 -3.31 16.56 1.17
CA PRO A 205 -4.26 15.51 1.51
C PRO A 205 -5.21 15.24 0.35
N TRP A 206 -4.93 14.18 -0.41
CA TRP A 206 -5.78 13.62 -1.46
C TRP A 206 -6.19 12.17 -1.19
N CYS A 207 -7.42 11.83 -1.54
CA CYS A 207 -7.91 10.45 -1.70
C CYS A 207 -8.52 10.26 -3.10
N VAL A 208 -8.65 9.00 -3.55
CA VAL A 208 -9.30 8.67 -4.82
C VAL A 208 -10.70 8.10 -4.58
N HIS A 209 -11.71 8.70 -5.22
CA HIS A 209 -13.05 8.12 -5.32
C HIS A 209 -13.11 7.24 -6.57
N ASN A 210 -13.32 5.94 -6.37
CA ASN A 210 -13.35 4.91 -7.41
C ASN A 210 -14.78 4.50 -7.83
N SER A 211 -15.80 5.15 -7.27
CA SER A 211 -17.21 4.86 -7.54
C SER A 211 -18.05 6.14 -7.60
N ASN A 212 -19.07 6.13 -8.47
CA ASN A 212 -20.07 7.19 -8.57
C ASN A 212 -21.31 6.94 -7.71
N SER A 213 -21.33 5.87 -6.92
CA SER A 213 -22.43 5.55 -6.03
C SER A 213 -22.42 6.43 -4.77
N ASN A 214 -23.40 6.24 -3.88
CA ASN A 214 -23.39 6.87 -2.54
C ASN A 214 -22.24 6.38 -1.65
N GLN A 215 -21.46 5.41 -2.12
CA GLN A 215 -20.23 4.94 -1.53
C GLN A 215 -19.07 5.23 -2.50
N PRO A 216 -18.41 6.40 -2.38
CA PRO A 216 -17.43 6.85 -3.37
C PRO A 216 -16.11 6.07 -3.37
N ILE A 217 -15.76 5.44 -2.24
CA ILE A 217 -14.63 4.51 -2.11
C ILE A 217 -15.19 3.11 -1.88
N LEU A 218 -14.89 2.20 -2.80
CA LEU A 218 -15.15 0.77 -2.69
C LEU A 218 -13.90 0.03 -2.24
N GLY A 219 -14.06 -0.89 -1.29
CA GLY A 219 -12.95 -1.49 -0.54
C GLY A 219 -11.96 -2.32 -1.33
N ALA A 220 -12.30 -2.78 -2.53
CA ALA A 220 -11.37 -3.57 -3.36
C ALA A 220 -10.02 -2.88 -3.60
N ILE A 221 -10.01 -1.54 -3.65
CA ILE A 221 -8.81 -0.70 -3.68
C ILE A 221 -9.10 0.66 -3.03
N GLU A 222 -8.23 1.10 -2.12
CA GLU A 222 -8.32 2.42 -1.46
C GLU A 222 -6.99 3.16 -1.63
N ILE A 223 -7.02 4.37 -2.18
CA ILE A 223 -5.80 5.11 -2.57
C ILE A 223 -5.77 6.43 -1.82
N LEU A 224 -4.76 6.58 -0.95
CA LEU A 224 -4.51 7.77 -0.17
C LEU A 224 -3.14 8.34 -0.52
N SER A 225 -3.04 9.66 -0.67
CA SER A 225 -1.75 10.34 -0.68
C SER A 225 -1.07 10.28 0.70
N ARG A 226 0.25 10.48 0.73
CA ARG A 226 1.01 10.65 1.98
C ARG A 226 0.45 11.77 2.85
N GLY A 227 0.03 12.89 2.25
CA GLY A 227 -0.61 14.01 2.94
C GLY A 227 -1.92 13.61 3.62
N ALA A 228 -2.73 12.76 2.99
CA ALA A 228 -4.00 12.30 3.57
C ALA A 228 -3.76 11.42 4.81
N MET A 229 -2.72 10.58 4.78
CA MET A 229 -2.30 9.81 5.95
C MET A 229 -1.90 10.72 7.11
N TYR A 230 -1.12 11.77 6.88
CA TYR A 230 -0.77 12.71 7.94
C TYR A 230 -2.01 13.41 8.54
N VAL A 231 -2.95 13.85 7.70
CA VAL A 231 -4.19 14.46 8.18
C VAL A 231 -5.02 13.48 8.99
N TYR A 232 -5.11 12.21 8.57
CA TYR A 232 -5.81 11.15 9.32
C TYR A 232 -5.27 11.01 10.75
N TYR A 233 -3.95 10.86 10.92
CA TYR A 233 -3.37 10.65 12.26
C TYR A 233 -3.37 11.89 13.12
N ALA A 234 -3.18 13.08 12.52
CA ALA A 234 -3.24 14.35 13.25
C ALA A 234 -4.61 14.61 13.90
N ASN A 235 -5.67 13.89 13.49
CA ASN A 235 -7.04 14.09 13.96
C ASN A 235 -7.67 12.88 14.64
N ASN A 236 -7.01 11.71 14.67
CA ASN A 236 -7.56 10.50 15.27
C ASN A 236 -6.66 9.86 16.33
N ASP A 237 -5.33 9.96 16.22
CA ASP A 237 -4.42 9.41 17.22
C ASP A 237 -4.19 10.44 18.33
N ALA A 238 -4.61 10.14 19.56
CA ALA A 238 -4.48 11.03 20.71
C ALA A 238 -3.03 11.45 21.01
N ASN A 239 -2.05 10.60 20.67
CA ASN A 239 -0.62 10.92 20.85
C ASN A 239 -0.11 11.93 19.82
N VAL A 240 -0.84 12.12 18.71
CA VAL A 240 -0.48 13.02 17.62
C VAL A 240 -1.36 14.28 17.64
N SER A 241 -2.67 14.11 17.85
CA SER A 241 -3.64 15.21 17.87
C SER A 241 -3.54 16.09 19.11
N GLY A 242 -2.99 15.56 20.21
CA GLY A 242 -2.97 16.22 21.51
C GLY A 242 -4.37 16.35 22.15
N THR A 243 -5.36 15.62 21.64
CA THR A 243 -6.72 15.56 22.17
C THR A 243 -7.20 14.11 22.29
N ASP A 244 -8.06 13.84 23.27
CA ASP A 244 -8.71 12.52 23.41
C ASP A 244 -9.91 12.34 22.45
N GLN A 245 -10.19 13.34 21.60
CA GLN A 245 -11.34 13.34 20.70
C GLN A 245 -10.90 12.98 19.29
N ALA A 246 -11.05 11.70 18.93
CA ALA A 246 -10.90 11.26 17.55
C ALA A 246 -12.07 11.76 16.68
N VAL A 247 -11.76 12.32 15.50
CA VAL A 247 -12.78 12.85 14.58
C VAL A 247 -13.62 11.74 13.95
N CYS A 248 -12.98 10.65 13.52
CA CYS A 248 -13.66 9.54 12.84
C CYS A 248 -13.50 8.19 13.55
N GLU A 249 -12.50 7.99 14.42
CA GLU A 249 -12.35 6.76 15.23
C GLU A 249 -13.29 6.71 16.47
N THR A 250 -14.58 7.01 16.29
CA THR A 250 -15.57 6.91 17.37
C THR A 250 -16.20 5.51 17.43
N PRO A 251 -16.53 4.96 18.63
CA PRO A 251 -17.10 3.61 18.74
C PRO A 251 -18.37 3.40 17.90
N GLY A 252 -19.23 4.41 17.83
CA GLY A 252 -20.47 4.34 17.05
C GLY A 252 -20.22 4.22 15.55
N TYR A 253 -19.14 4.82 15.06
CA TYR A 253 -18.79 4.77 13.64
C TYR A 253 -18.05 3.46 13.29
N ILE A 254 -17.03 3.11 14.07
CA ILE A 254 -16.20 1.91 13.85
C ILE A 254 -17.04 0.62 13.88
N LEU A 255 -17.96 0.49 14.82
CA LEU A 255 -18.68 -0.78 15.04
C LEU A 255 -19.78 -1.04 14.01
N ASN A 256 -20.20 -0.02 13.25
CA ASN A 256 -21.36 -0.08 12.37
C ASN A 256 -21.03 0.15 10.89
N SER A 257 -19.74 0.15 10.52
CA SER A 257 -19.29 0.43 9.16
C SER A 257 -18.40 -0.69 8.59
N GLY A 258 -18.53 -0.91 7.28
CA GLY A 258 -17.48 -1.54 6.47
C GLY A 258 -16.26 -0.63 6.40
N GLU A 259 -15.10 -1.18 6.06
CA GLU A 259 -13.83 -0.46 6.04
C GLU A 259 -13.82 0.72 5.06
N ASP A 260 -14.46 0.51 3.92
CA ASP A 260 -14.48 1.43 2.79
C ASP A 260 -15.47 2.58 3.01
N GLY A 261 -16.65 2.26 3.52
CA GLY A 261 -17.60 3.25 4.02
C GLY A 261 -17.02 4.10 5.16
N TYR A 262 -16.32 3.45 6.09
CA TYR A 262 -15.57 4.10 7.17
C TYR A 262 -14.56 5.10 6.62
N LEU A 263 -13.69 4.63 5.71
CA LEU A 263 -12.61 5.45 5.19
C LEU A 263 -13.15 6.62 4.39
N SER A 264 -14.14 6.38 3.50
CA SER A 264 -14.76 7.44 2.70
C SER A 264 -15.30 8.58 3.57
N THR A 265 -16.09 8.25 4.59
CA THR A 265 -16.66 9.28 5.47
C THR A 265 -15.57 9.96 6.30
N CYS A 266 -14.55 9.22 6.75
CA CYS A 266 -13.44 9.83 7.48
C CYS A 266 -12.70 10.86 6.61
N MET A 267 -12.43 10.53 5.34
CA MET A 267 -11.79 11.48 4.40
C MET A 267 -12.65 12.74 4.21
N ASP A 268 -13.97 12.60 4.09
CA ASP A 268 -14.90 13.74 4.01
C ASP A 268 -14.89 14.60 5.28
N LEU A 269 -14.97 13.98 6.46
CA LEU A 269 -14.97 14.67 7.76
C LEU A 269 -13.66 15.46 8.00
N LEU A 270 -12.54 14.91 7.52
CA LEU A 270 -11.23 15.51 7.63
C LEU A 270 -10.95 16.57 6.55
N GLY A 271 -11.86 16.75 5.59
CA GLY A 271 -11.70 17.70 4.50
C GLY A 271 -10.57 17.34 3.54
N VAL A 272 -10.30 16.04 3.36
CA VAL A 272 -9.34 15.54 2.37
C VAL A 272 -9.84 15.85 0.96
N ASN A 273 -8.95 16.30 0.08
CA ASN A 273 -9.29 16.59 -1.31
C ASN A 273 -9.59 15.30 -2.06
N VAL A 274 -10.54 15.37 -2.99
CA VAL A 274 -11.02 14.21 -3.73
C VAL A 274 -10.56 14.27 -5.18
N ARG A 275 -9.92 13.19 -5.64
CA ARG A 275 -9.77 12.87 -7.06
C ARG A 275 -10.80 11.82 -7.42
N TYR A 276 -11.80 12.17 -8.22
CA TYR A 276 -12.68 11.16 -8.81
C TYR A 276 -11.97 10.48 -9.99
N ASP A 277 -11.90 9.15 -9.94
CA ASP A 277 -11.33 8.30 -10.99
C ASP A 277 -12.17 7.03 -11.17
N PRO A 278 -13.12 7.01 -12.13
CA PRO A 278 -13.94 5.84 -12.40
C PRO A 278 -13.16 4.67 -13.00
N GLN A 279 -11.91 4.89 -13.42
CA GLN A 279 -11.05 3.84 -13.97
C GLN A 279 -10.14 3.24 -12.91
N ALA A 280 -10.21 3.73 -11.66
CA ALA A 280 -9.46 3.14 -10.55
C ALA A 280 -9.93 1.71 -10.21
N LEU A 281 -11.20 1.38 -10.46
CA LEU A 281 -11.75 0.07 -10.14
C LEU A 281 -12.88 -0.34 -11.09
N SER A 282 -12.76 -1.53 -11.67
CA SER A 282 -13.88 -2.25 -12.29
C SER A 282 -14.44 -3.29 -11.32
N VAL A 283 -15.72 -3.14 -10.95
CA VAL A 283 -16.48 -4.10 -10.14
C VAL A 283 -17.45 -4.96 -10.96
N ASP A 284 -17.43 -4.84 -12.28
CA ASP A 284 -18.32 -5.62 -13.14
C ASP A 284 -17.94 -7.10 -13.12
N THR A 285 -18.77 -7.87 -12.41
CA THR A 285 -18.66 -9.31 -12.17
C THR A 285 -18.73 -10.20 -13.42
N ALA A 286 -18.96 -9.62 -14.62
CA ALA A 286 -19.02 -10.32 -15.89
C ALA A 286 -17.65 -10.61 -16.55
N LYS A 287 -16.63 -11.01 -15.76
CA LYS A 287 -15.42 -11.76 -16.20
C LYS A 287 -14.52 -11.18 -17.30
N ASP A 288 -14.76 -9.98 -17.81
CA ASP A 288 -13.97 -9.43 -18.90
C ASP A 288 -13.00 -8.36 -18.41
N CYS A 289 -11.76 -8.77 -18.20
CA CYS A 289 -10.67 -7.85 -17.90
C CYS A 289 -10.04 -7.25 -19.16
N SER A 290 -10.61 -7.47 -20.36
CA SER A 290 -10.04 -6.96 -21.62
C SER A 290 -10.07 -5.43 -21.75
N TYR A 291 -10.83 -4.74 -20.91
CA TYR A 291 -10.81 -3.29 -20.82
C TYR A 291 -9.52 -2.84 -20.12
N GLY A 292 -8.38 -2.90 -20.83
CA GLY A 292 -7.02 -2.68 -20.31
C GLY A 292 -6.68 -1.27 -19.81
N HIS A 293 -7.67 -0.43 -19.50
CA HIS A 293 -7.48 0.90 -18.94
C HIS A 293 -7.77 0.99 -17.44
N TYR A 294 -8.44 0.00 -16.84
CA TYR A 294 -8.67 0.01 -15.40
C TYR A 294 -7.38 -0.28 -14.62
N VAL A 295 -7.24 0.38 -13.48
CA VAL A 295 -6.15 0.15 -12.51
C VAL A 295 -6.34 -1.17 -11.77
N ALA A 296 -7.58 -1.47 -11.39
CA ALA A 296 -7.94 -2.65 -10.62
C ALA A 296 -9.23 -3.29 -11.14
N TYR A 297 -9.32 -4.62 -11.00
CA TYR A 297 -10.47 -5.44 -11.39
C TYR A 297 -10.82 -6.35 -10.22
N HIS A 298 -12.08 -6.37 -9.82
CA HIS A 298 -12.54 -7.12 -8.65
C HIS A 298 -13.83 -7.89 -8.98
N ALA A 299 -14.03 -9.15 -8.58
CA ALA A 299 -13.21 -10.00 -7.70
C ALA A 299 -12.76 -11.31 -8.36
N PHE A 300 -11.60 -11.83 -7.97
CA PHE A 300 -11.02 -13.08 -8.49
C PHE A 300 -10.51 -13.98 -7.37
N LYS A 301 -11.42 -14.78 -6.80
CA LYS A 301 -11.17 -15.60 -5.60
C LYS A 301 -10.15 -16.72 -5.76
N THR A 302 -9.77 -17.12 -6.97
CA THR A 302 -8.82 -18.23 -7.19
C THR A 302 -7.70 -17.79 -8.13
N VAL A 303 -6.51 -18.39 -7.97
CA VAL A 303 -5.33 -18.14 -8.82
C VAL A 303 -5.67 -18.25 -10.30
N GLN A 304 -6.41 -19.29 -10.69
CA GLN A 304 -6.81 -19.50 -12.09
C GLN A 304 -7.62 -18.34 -12.66
N ARG A 305 -8.60 -17.82 -11.91
CA ARG A 305 -9.44 -16.71 -12.36
C ARG A 305 -8.67 -15.39 -12.35
N TYR A 306 -7.82 -15.19 -11.34
CA TYR A 306 -6.95 -14.03 -11.24
C TYR A 306 -6.00 -13.96 -12.45
N GLU A 307 -5.34 -15.08 -12.76
CA GLU A 307 -4.44 -15.19 -13.89
C GLU A 307 -5.16 -14.98 -15.22
N GLN A 308 -6.35 -15.56 -15.41
CA GLN A 308 -7.17 -15.30 -16.59
C GLN A 308 -7.45 -13.80 -16.78
N CYS A 309 -7.85 -13.11 -15.71
CA CYS A 309 -8.07 -11.67 -15.75
C CYS A 309 -6.79 -10.90 -16.08
N ARG A 310 -5.67 -11.23 -15.46
CA ARG A 310 -4.36 -10.63 -15.74
C ARG A 310 -3.99 -10.78 -17.22
N TRP A 311 -4.15 -11.96 -17.80
CA TRP A 311 -3.87 -12.20 -19.23
C TRP A 311 -4.74 -11.36 -20.16
N GLN A 312 -6.00 -11.09 -19.79
CA GLN A 312 -6.88 -10.23 -20.58
C GLN A 312 -6.50 -8.75 -20.42
N ALA A 313 -6.20 -8.31 -19.19
CA ALA A 313 -5.91 -6.92 -18.90
C ALA A 313 -4.58 -6.44 -19.46
N LEU A 314 -3.56 -7.30 -19.56
CA LEU A 314 -2.21 -6.94 -20.00
C LEU A 314 -1.97 -7.15 -21.50
N ARG A 315 -2.99 -7.52 -22.27
CA ARG A 315 -2.96 -7.52 -23.74
C ARG A 315 -3.11 -6.11 -24.28
#